data_AF-A0A7K2MSP2-F1
#
_entry.id   AF-A0A7K2MSP2-F1
#
_cell.length_a   1.000
_cell.length_b   1.000
_cell.length_c   1.000
_cell.angle_alpha   90.00
_cell.angle_beta   90.00
_cell.angle_gamma   90.00
#
_symmetry.space_group_name_H-M   'P 1'
#
loop_
_entity.id
_entity.type
_entity.pdbx_description
1 polymer ?
#
loop_
_entity_poly.entity_id
_entity_poly.type
_entity_poly.pdbx_seq_one_letter_code
_entity_poly.pdbx_strand_id
1 'polypeptide(L)'
;MCGAKAGGPDASTIKPGETTIQGQVTRDGEPVTGYVRLLDATGEFTAEVPTSATGQFRFYAAEGTWTVRALVPGGTADRTVVAQQGGLAEVAIAV
;
A
#
# COMPACT_ATOMS: atom_id res chain seq x y z
N MET A 1 8.32 0.52 -23.12
CA MET A 1 8.79 0.88 -21.75
C MET A 1 7.78 1.88 -21.18
N CYS A 2 6.71 1.40 -20.53
CA CYS A 2 5.70 2.28 -19.93
C CYS A 2 6.23 2.78 -18.57
N GLY A 3 6.43 4.10 -18.44
CA GLY A 3 7.01 4.76 -17.27
C GLY A 3 6.08 4.79 -16.07
N ALA A 4 5.82 3.63 -15.46
CA ALA A 4 5.27 3.58 -14.12
C ALA A 4 6.29 4.21 -13.16
N LYS A 5 5.94 5.35 -12.56
CA LYS A 5 6.74 5.96 -11.50
C LYS A 5 6.81 4.95 -10.35
N ALA A 6 8.02 4.67 -9.88
CA ALA A 6 8.22 3.85 -8.69
C ALA A 6 7.54 4.52 -7.48
N GLY A 7 6.86 3.72 -6.67
CA GLY A 7 6.10 4.20 -5.51
C GLY A 7 4.59 4.23 -5.72
N GLY A 8 3.86 4.74 -4.73
CA GLY A 8 2.39 4.76 -4.73
C GLY A 8 1.76 5.68 -5.79
N PRO A 9 0.42 5.76 -5.83
CA PRO A 9 -0.29 6.68 -6.72
C PRO A 9 0.12 8.14 -6.48
N ASP A 10 -0.11 9.03 -7.45
CA ASP A 10 0.32 10.43 -7.33
C ASP A 10 -0.18 11.10 -6.04
N ALA A 11 0.75 11.54 -5.20
CA ALA A 11 0.47 12.18 -3.92
C ALA A 11 -0.35 13.47 -4.06
N SER A 12 -0.31 14.15 -5.21
CA SER A 12 -1.12 15.35 -5.47
C SER A 12 -2.63 15.07 -5.48
N THR A 13 -3.02 13.80 -5.66
CA THR A 13 -4.42 13.33 -5.70
C THR A 13 -4.95 12.86 -4.35
N ILE A 14 -4.13 12.98 -3.29
CA ILE A 14 -4.54 12.63 -1.92
C ILE A 14 -5.64 13.59 -1.47
N LYS A 15 -6.65 13.04 -0.80
CA LYS A 15 -7.71 13.83 -0.18
C LYS A 15 -7.11 14.74 0.91
N PRO A 16 -7.33 16.07 0.87
CA PRO A 16 -6.75 16.98 1.85
C PRO A 16 -7.11 16.61 3.28
N GLY A 17 -6.11 16.59 4.17
CA GLY A 17 -6.28 16.29 5.60
C GLY A 17 -6.36 14.80 5.96
N GLU A 18 -6.42 13.90 4.98
CA GLU A 18 -6.47 12.46 5.25
C GLU A 18 -5.08 11.88 5.52
N THR A 19 -4.98 11.05 6.56
CA THR A 19 -3.83 10.19 6.79
C THR A 19 -3.81 9.09 5.74
N THR A 20 -2.70 8.99 5.02
CA THR A 20 -2.62 8.17 3.82
C THR A 20 -1.49 7.15 3.92
N ILE A 21 -1.79 5.89 3.61
CA ILE A 21 -0.81 4.83 3.42
C ILE A 21 -0.91 4.41 1.96
N GLN A 22 0.17 4.49 1.21
CA GLN A 22 0.17 4.08 -0.19
C GLN A 22 1.47 3.43 -0.57
N GLY A 23 1.49 2.77 -1.73
CA GLY A 23 2.69 2.07 -2.12
C GLY A 23 2.56 1.32 -3.42
N GLN A 24 3.58 0.52 -3.67
CA GLN A 24 3.67 -0.33 -4.84
C GLN A 24 4.10 -1.74 -4.45
N VAL A 25 3.45 -2.73 -5.07
CA VAL A 25 3.82 -4.14 -4.98
C VAL A 25 4.57 -4.55 -6.23
N THR A 26 5.71 -5.21 -6.03
CA THR A 26 6.57 -5.72 -7.10
C THR A 26 6.98 -7.16 -6.84
N ARG A 27 7.28 -7.89 -7.91
CA ARG A 27 7.95 -9.19 -7.89
C ARG A 27 9.10 -9.12 -8.88
N ASP A 28 10.30 -9.48 -8.44
CA ASP A 28 11.52 -9.41 -9.27
C ASP A 28 11.75 -8.03 -9.92
N GLY A 29 11.33 -6.96 -9.22
CA GLY A 29 11.41 -5.57 -9.71
C GLY A 29 10.29 -5.17 -10.68
N GLU A 30 9.41 -6.09 -11.07
CA GLU A 30 8.27 -5.82 -11.94
C GLU A 30 6.98 -5.59 -11.14
N PRO A 31 6.13 -4.62 -11.54
CA PRO A 31 4.83 -4.44 -10.91
C PRO A 31 3.94 -5.68 -11.05
N VAL A 32 3.22 -6.03 -9.96
CA VAL A 32 2.34 -7.20 -9.95
C VAL A 32 0.93 -6.82 -9.49
N THR A 33 -0.07 -7.46 -10.09
CA THR A 33 -1.48 -7.30 -9.69
C THR A 33 -1.87 -8.30 -8.60
N GLY A 34 -2.76 -7.88 -7.71
CA GLY A 34 -3.29 -8.67 -6.61
C GLY A 34 -4.13 -7.80 -5.68
N TYR A 35 -4.10 -8.12 -4.40
CA TYR A 35 -4.80 -7.40 -3.35
C TYR A 35 -3.84 -6.96 -2.26
N VAL A 36 -4.13 -5.84 -1.62
CA VAL A 36 -3.43 -5.41 -0.42
C VAL A 36 -4.47 -5.31 0.70
N ARG A 37 -4.13 -5.89 1.85
CA ARG A 37 -4.92 -5.78 3.08
C ARG A 37 -4.26 -4.83 4.05
N LEU A 38 -5.09 -4.06 4.73
CA LEU A 38 -4.72 -3.28 5.89
C LEU A 38 -5.23 -4.01 7.13
N LEU A 39 -4.32 -4.30 8.05
CA LEU A 39 -4.63 -4.91 9.34
C LEU A 39 -4.17 -3.97 10.45
N ASP A 40 -4.95 -3.89 11.53
CA ASP A 40 -4.62 -3.05 12.67
C ASP A 40 -3.43 -3.61 13.49
N ALA A 41 -3.10 -2.94 14.60
CA ALA A 41 -1.99 -3.32 15.46
C ALA A 41 -2.14 -4.71 16.12
N THR A 42 -3.35 -5.26 16.17
CA THR A 42 -3.62 -6.62 16.67
C THR A 42 -3.56 -7.68 15.56
N GLY A 43 -3.44 -7.25 14.31
CA GLY A 43 -3.52 -8.11 13.13
C GLY A 43 -4.94 -8.38 12.68
N GLU A 44 -5.94 -7.62 13.17
CA GLU A 44 -7.31 -7.73 12.72
C GLU A 44 -7.48 -7.05 11.35
N PHE A 45 -8.22 -7.70 10.45
CA PHE A 45 -8.51 -7.17 9.12
C PHE A 45 -9.38 -5.91 9.20
N THR A 46 -8.94 -4.83 8.55
CA THR A 46 -9.66 -3.55 8.53
C THR A 46 -10.15 -3.17 7.13
N ALA A 47 -9.33 -3.36 6.10
CA ALA A 47 -9.68 -3.01 4.73
C ALA A 47 -8.89 -3.82 3.69
N GLU A 48 -9.40 -3.89 2.47
CA GLU A 48 -8.72 -4.48 1.31
C GLU A 48 -8.91 -3.59 0.09
N VAL A 49 -7.85 -3.43 -0.71
CA VAL A 49 -7.92 -2.77 -2.03
C VAL A 49 -7.19 -3.62 -3.08
N PRO A 50 -7.67 -3.67 -4.33
CA PRO A 50 -6.90 -4.24 -5.42
C PRO A 50 -5.74 -3.31 -5.76
N THR A 51 -4.60 -3.89 -6.16
CA THR A 51 -3.52 -3.12 -6.78
C THR A 51 -3.89 -2.72 -8.20
N SER A 52 -3.41 -1.57 -8.68
CA SER A 52 -3.52 -1.16 -10.09
C SER A 52 -2.68 -2.05 -11.02
N ALA A 53 -2.78 -1.83 -12.34
CA ALA A 53 -1.90 -2.45 -13.34
C ALA A 53 -0.40 -2.13 -13.14
N THR A 54 -0.09 -1.07 -12.38
CA THR A 54 1.27 -0.69 -12.00
C THR A 54 1.61 -1.14 -10.58
N GLY A 55 0.84 -2.06 -9.99
CA GLY A 55 1.06 -2.60 -8.64
C GLY A 55 0.76 -1.61 -7.52
N GLN A 56 0.17 -0.46 -7.81
CA GLN A 56 -0.02 0.61 -6.84
C GLN A 56 -1.30 0.41 -6.00
N PHE A 57 -1.25 0.85 -4.75
CA PHE A 57 -2.39 0.83 -3.83
C PHE A 57 -2.42 2.10 -2.95
N ARG A 58 -3.59 2.42 -2.38
CA ARG A 58 -3.76 3.50 -1.39
C ARG A 58 -4.87 3.16 -0.39
N PHE A 59 -4.61 3.46 0.88
CA PHE A 59 -5.56 3.47 1.97
C PHE A 59 -5.63 4.85 2.60
N TYR A 60 -6.79 5.17 3.18
CA TYR A 60 -6.97 6.25 4.13
C TYR A 60 -7.32 5.59 5.47
N ALA A 61 -6.52 5.86 6.50
CA ALA A 61 -6.58 5.12 7.77
C ALA A 61 -6.28 6.06 8.93
N ALA A 62 -6.77 5.76 10.14
CA ALA A 62 -6.43 6.55 11.31
C ALA A 62 -4.91 6.54 11.61
N GLU A 63 -4.45 7.51 12.39
CA GLU A 63 -3.11 7.46 12.98
C GLU A 63 -2.92 6.15 13.75
N GLY A 64 -1.74 5.54 13.62
CA GLY A 64 -1.41 4.32 14.33
C GLY A 64 -0.40 3.45 13.61
N THR A 65 -0.16 2.27 14.19
CA THR A 65 0.64 1.22 13.58
C THR A 65 -0.28 0.26 12.83
N TRP A 66 0.07 0.00 11.57
CA TRP A 66 -0.69 -0.86 10.68
C TRP A 66 0.21 -1.94 10.07
N THR A 67 -0.37 -3.08 9.74
CA THR A 67 0.25 -4.06 8.86
C THR A 67 -0.37 -3.95 7.47
N VAL A 68 0.48 -3.76 6.47
CA VAL A 68 0.12 -3.78 5.06
C VAL A 68 0.55 -5.13 4.49
N ARG A 69 -0.42 -5.96 4.10
CA ARG A 69 -0.20 -7.31 3.58
C ARG A 69 -0.54 -7.37 2.10
N ALA A 70 0.46 -7.59 1.25
CA ALA A 70 0.25 -7.84 -0.17
C ALA A 70 -0.03 -9.33 -0.41
N LEU A 71 -1.10 -9.62 -1.13
CA LEU A 71 -1.55 -10.94 -1.56
C LEU A 71 -1.56 -10.96 -3.09
N VAL A 72 -0.58 -11.64 -3.67
CA VAL A 72 -0.43 -11.74 -5.14
C VAL A 72 -0.37 -13.22 -5.53
N PRO A 73 -0.63 -13.57 -6.80
CA PRO A 73 -0.56 -14.96 -7.23
C PRO A 73 0.79 -15.59 -6.87
N GLY A 74 0.77 -16.66 -6.07
CA GLY A 74 1.97 -17.41 -5.67
C GLY A 74 2.85 -16.76 -4.58
N GLY A 75 2.41 -15.69 -3.91
CA GLY A 75 3.21 -15.10 -2.83
C GLY A 75 2.46 -14.13 -1.92
N THR A 76 3.02 -13.87 -0.75
CA THR A 76 2.48 -12.93 0.23
C THR A 76 3.62 -12.22 0.95
N ALA A 77 3.49 -10.93 1.21
CA ALA A 77 4.48 -10.18 1.99
C ALA A 77 3.82 -9.12 2.87
N ASP A 78 4.37 -8.92 4.06
CA ASP A 78 3.90 -7.96 5.04
C ASP A 78 4.90 -6.81 5.22
N ARG A 79 4.36 -5.61 5.48
CA ARG A 79 5.13 -4.45 5.96
C ARG A 79 4.39 -3.80 7.11
N THR A 80 5.12 -3.52 8.19
CA THR A 80 4.63 -2.67 9.26
C THR A 80 4.86 -1.21 8.87
N VAL A 81 3.84 -0.38 9.06
CA VAL A 81 3.90 1.05 8.77
C VAL A 81 3.30 1.83 9.93
N VAL A 82 3.92 2.97 10.25
CA VAL A 82 3.36 3.93 11.20
C VAL A 82 2.78 5.08 10.39
N ALA A 83 1.47 5.26 10.52
CA ALA A 83 0.74 6.36 9.90
C ALA A 83 0.57 7.48 10.92
N GLN A 84 0.88 8.71 10.52
CA GLN A 84 0.76 9.92 11.35
C GLN A 84 -0.44 10.73 10.87
N GLN A 85 -1.14 11.42 11.77
CA GLN A 85 -2.31 12.21 11.40
C GLN A 85 -2.02 13.22 10.26
N GLY A 86 -2.78 13.14 9.16
CA GLY A 86 -2.61 13.98 7.97
C GLY A 86 -1.33 13.72 7.17
N GLY A 87 -0.56 12.69 7.54
CA GLY A 87 0.70 12.32 6.91
C GLY A 87 0.54 11.35 5.74
N LEU A 88 1.61 11.22 4.96
CA LEU A 88 1.76 10.23 3.89
C LEU A 88 2.84 9.21 4.27
N ALA A 89 2.46 7.94 4.31
CA ALA A 89 3.40 6.83 4.41
C ALA A 89 3.50 6.08 3.07
N GLU A 90 4.69 6.11 2.47
CA GLU A 90 5.05 5.35 1.27
C GLU A 90 5.59 3.97 1.65
N VAL A 91 5.04 2.92 1.03
CA VAL A 91 5.37 1.51 1.33
C VAL A 91 5.77 0.78 0.06
N ALA A 92 7.03 0.39 -0.04
CA ALA A 92 7.51 -0.52 -1.08
C ALA A 92 7.38 -1.98 -0.61
N ILE A 93 6.65 -2.79 -1.37
CA ILE A 93 6.46 -4.21 -1.08
C ILE A 93 7.06 -5.03 -2.23
N ALA A 94 8.06 -5.84 -1.90
CA ALA A 94 8.58 -6.88 -2.79
C ALA A 94 8.07 -8.22 -2.27
N VAL A 95 7.45 -9.00 -3.16
CA VAL A 95 6.87 -10.34 -2.88
C VAL A 95 7.65 -11.42 -3.62
#